data_AF-A0A7V8YI48-F1
#
_entry.id   AF-A0A7V8YI48-F1
#
_cell.length_a   1.000
_cell.length_b   1.000
_cell.length_c   1.000
_cell.angle_alpha   90.00
_cell.angle_beta   90.00
_cell.angle_gamma   90.00
#
_symmetry.space_group_name_H-M   'P 1'
#
loop_
_entity.id
_entity.type
_entity.pdbx_description
1 polymer ?
#
loop_
_entity_poly.entity_id
_entity_poly.type
_entity_poly.pdbx_seq_one_letter_code
_entity_poly.pdbx_strand_id
1 'polypeptide(L)'
;MTIASQFRDLHHLDEILLMPNAWDAGSAKILQYLGFRAVATTSSGAAAARGQLDGSLDRDTCRCSTNWSTCWVATRQPTRPPSRPLNGSGRPRLRTPPA
;
A
#
# COMPACT_ATOMS: atom_id res chain seq x y z
N MET A 1 -5.70 1.95 -20.35
CA MET A 1 -6.56 2.02 -19.14
C MET A 1 -5.98 3.05 -18.18
N THR A 2 -6.82 3.89 -17.58
CA THR A 2 -6.41 4.89 -16.58
C THR A 2 -6.41 4.26 -15.18
N ILE A 3 -5.80 4.91 -14.18
CA ILE A 3 -5.94 4.43 -12.81
C ILE A 3 -7.39 4.49 -12.34
N ALA A 4 -8.13 5.54 -12.71
CA ALA A 4 -9.53 5.67 -12.34
C ALA A 4 -10.38 4.51 -12.90
N SER A 5 -10.07 4.03 -14.12
CA SER A 5 -10.74 2.84 -14.67
C SER A 5 -10.36 1.57 -13.90
N GLN A 6 -9.08 1.35 -13.60
CA GLN A 6 -8.64 0.18 -12.82
C GLN A 6 -9.27 0.13 -11.41
N PHE A 7 -9.36 1.27 -10.72
CA PHE A 7 -10.01 1.35 -9.41
C PHE A 7 -11.51 1.08 -9.50
N ARG A 8 -12.17 1.58 -10.56
CA ARG A 8 -13.58 1.29 -10.84
C ARG A 8 -13.78 -0.21 -11.06
N ASP A 9 -12.91 -0.86 -11.83
CA ASP A 9 -13.00 -2.29 -12.10
C ASP A 9 -12.93 -3.11 -10.80
N LEU A 10 -12.11 -2.69 -9.82
CA LEU A 10 -12.05 -3.32 -8.49
C LEU A 10 -13.37 -3.26 -7.71
N HIS A 11 -14.25 -2.29 -7.97
CA HIS A 11 -15.58 -2.20 -7.32
C HIS A 11 -16.61 -3.13 -7.95
N HIS A 12 -16.34 -3.63 -9.16
CA HIS A 12 -17.26 -4.48 -9.91
C HIS A 12 -16.89 -5.97 -9.83
N LEU A 13 -15.87 -6.33 -9.05
CA LEU A 13 -15.55 -7.72 -8.75
C LEU A 13 -16.56 -8.29 -7.74
N ASP A 14 -16.77 -9.60 -7.78
CA ASP A 14 -17.67 -10.30 -6.83
C ASP A 14 -17.10 -10.33 -5.39
N GLU A 15 -15.80 -10.10 -5.24
CA GLU A 15 -15.12 -10.07 -3.95
C GLU A 15 -15.14 -8.67 -3.30
N ILE A 16 -15.21 -8.63 -1.98
CA ILE A 16 -15.19 -7.37 -1.23
C ILE A 16 -13.84 -6.68 -1.42
N LEU A 17 -13.87 -5.44 -1.92
CA LEU A 17 -12.71 -4.58 -2.00
C LEU A 17 -12.35 -4.06 -0.59
N LEU A 18 -11.40 -4.74 0.06
CA LEU A 18 -10.84 -4.26 1.32
C LEU A 18 -9.86 -3.11 1.06
N MET A 19 -10.21 -1.92 1.56
CA MET A 19 -9.49 -0.67 1.30
C MET A 19 -9.17 0.05 2.63
N PRO A 20 -8.00 -0.21 3.24
CA PRO A 20 -7.59 0.46 4.47
C PRO A 20 -7.19 1.91 4.24
N ASN A 21 -7.28 2.72 5.30
CA ASN A 21 -6.87 4.12 5.29
C ASN A 21 -5.37 4.27 5.57
N ALA A 22 -4.68 5.04 4.74
CA ALA A 22 -3.33 5.55 4.97
C ALA A 22 -3.39 7.04 5.37
N TRP A 23 -2.48 7.48 6.24
CA TRP A 23 -2.40 8.87 6.72
C TRP A 23 -1.06 9.56 6.40
N ASP A 24 -0.09 8.80 5.88
CA ASP A 24 1.21 9.28 5.38
C ASP A 24 1.80 8.29 4.35
N ALA A 25 2.91 8.66 3.71
CA ALA A 25 3.57 7.82 2.71
C ALA A 25 4.13 6.49 3.25
N GLY A 26 4.52 6.44 4.54
CA GLY A 26 5.04 5.24 5.19
C GLY A 26 3.95 4.20 5.41
N SER A 27 2.80 4.62 5.97
CA SER A 27 1.62 3.78 6.15
C SER A 27 1.12 3.21 4.80
N ALA A 28 1.08 4.03 3.75
CA ALA A 28 0.69 3.57 2.41
C ALA A 28 1.63 2.47 1.86
N LYS A 29 2.95 2.61 2.05
CA LYS A 29 3.93 1.58 1.64
C LYS A 29 3.76 0.28 2.42
N ILE A 30 3.47 0.35 3.72
CA ILE A 30 3.23 -0.84 4.53
C ILE A 30 1.97 -1.57 4.03
N LEU A 31 0.88 -0.85 3.80
CA LEU A 31 -0.36 -1.45 3.29
C LEU A 31 -0.17 -2.05 1.89
N GLN A 32 0.61 -1.40 1.02
CA GLN A 32 1.00 -2.00 -0.26
C GLN A 32 1.81 -3.30 -0.06
N TYR A 33 2.78 -3.30 0.85
CA TYR A 33 3.58 -4.49 1.17
C TYR A 33 2.72 -5.65 1.71
N LEU A 34 1.67 -5.33 2.47
CA LEU A 34 0.69 -6.30 2.97
C LEU A 34 -0.25 -6.84 1.88
N GLY A 35 -0.20 -6.29 0.65
CA GLY A 35 -0.92 -6.81 -0.52
C GLY A 35 -2.31 -6.21 -0.72
N PHE A 36 -2.63 -5.09 -0.08
CA PHE A 36 -3.90 -4.39 -0.36
C PHE A 36 -3.91 -3.80 -1.76
N ARG A 37 -4.97 -4.08 -2.53
CA ARG A 37 -5.10 -3.62 -3.93
C ARG A 37 -5.36 -2.12 -4.06
N ALA A 38 -5.96 -1.52 -3.04
CA ALA A 38 -6.22 -0.10 -2.97
C ALA A 38 -6.06 0.38 -1.52
N VAL A 39 -5.71 1.65 -1.35
CA VAL A 39 -5.68 2.33 -0.06
C VAL A 39 -6.49 3.61 -0.17
N ALA A 40 -7.27 3.90 0.87
CA ALA A 40 -7.96 5.16 1.03
C ALA A 40 -7.12 6.10 1.91
N THR A 41 -7.58 7.34 2.04
CA THR A 41 -6.88 8.37 2.80
C THR A 41 -7.85 9.04 3.76
N THR A 42 -7.32 9.60 4.84
CA THR A 42 -8.16 10.19 5.89
C THR A 42 -7.55 11.48 6.42
N SER A 43 -8.35 12.56 6.46
CA SER A 43 -7.95 13.84 7.03
C SER A 43 -7.70 13.76 8.53
N SER A 44 -8.50 12.95 9.25
CA SER A 44 -8.36 12.77 10.69
C SER A 44 -7.04 12.11 11.06
N GLY A 45 -6.62 11.09 10.31
CA GLY A 45 -5.29 10.47 10.49
C GLY A 45 -4.15 11.42 10.15
N ALA A 46 -4.29 12.21 9.07
CA ALA A 46 -3.29 13.21 8.70
C ALA A 46 -3.14 14.32 9.75
N ALA A 47 -4.24 14.75 10.38
CA ALA A 47 -4.26 15.73 11.46
C ALA A 47 -3.72 15.15 12.77
N ALA A 48 -4.16 13.95 13.15
CA ALA A 48 -3.72 13.28 14.37
C ALA A 48 -2.20 13.03 14.38
N ALA A 49 -1.62 12.65 13.23
CA ALA A 49 -0.16 12.49 13.09
C ALA A 49 0.62 13.80 13.34
N ARG A 50 -0.04 14.95 13.31
CA ARG A 50 0.53 16.28 13.59
C ARG A 50 0.07 16.84 14.94
N GLY A 51 -0.58 16.04 15.78
CA GLY A 51 -1.14 16.51 17.06
C GLY A 51 -2.29 17.50 16.89
N GLN A 52 -2.98 17.45 15.76
CA GLN A 52 -4.06 18.36 15.39
C GLN A 52 -5.41 17.65 15.36
N LEU A 53 -6.49 18.42 15.53
CA LEU A 53 -7.85 17.92 15.40
C LEU A 53 -8.21 17.77 13.92
N ASP A 54 -9.12 16.85 13.61
CA ASP A 54 -9.62 16.73 12.24
C ASP A 54 -10.24 18.05 11.76
N GLY A 55 -10.03 18.37 10.49
CA GLY A 55 -10.47 19.62 9.88
C GLY A 55 -9.66 20.87 10.24
N SER A 56 -8.68 20.81 11.16
CA SER A 56 -7.82 21.97 11.45
C SER A 56 -6.65 22.13 10.48
N LEU A 57 -6.34 21.09 9.70
CA LEU A 57 -5.36 21.18 8.61
C LEU A 57 -5.96 21.94 7.42
N ASP A 58 -5.18 22.85 6.86
CA ASP A 58 -5.54 23.46 5.59
C ASP A 58 -5.55 22.40 4.46
N ARG A 59 -6.29 22.70 3.38
CA ARG A 59 -6.48 21.77 2.26
C ARG A 59 -5.16 21.35 1.61
N ASP A 60 -4.20 22.27 1.48
CA ASP A 60 -2.95 21.99 0.79
C ASP A 60 -2.04 21.13 1.66
N THR A 61 -1.98 21.41 2.97
CA THR A 61 -1.28 20.55 3.93
C THR A 61 -1.91 19.17 4.01
N CYS A 62 -3.25 19.06 4.05
CA CYS A 62 -3.93 17.77 4.02
C CYS A 62 -3.57 16.99 2.74
N ARG A 63 -3.64 17.64 1.56
CA ARG A 63 -3.29 17.02 0.27
C ARG A 63 -1.82 16.60 0.19
N CYS A 64 -0.91 17.42 0.68
CA CYS A 64 0.53 17.16 0.70
C CYS A 64 0.91 16.04 1.67
N SER A 65 0.29 16.01 2.85
CA SER A 65 0.53 14.98 3.88
C SER A 65 0.25 13.56 3.40
N THR A 66 -0.75 13.46 2.54
CA THR A 66 -1.20 12.22 1.93
C THR A 66 -0.35 11.81 0.72
N ASN A 67 0.54 12.69 0.22
CA ASN A 67 1.30 12.55 -1.02
C ASN A 67 0.54 11.70 -2.06
N TRP A 68 -0.39 12.31 -2.77
CA TRP A 68 -1.29 11.65 -3.73
C TRP A 68 -0.59 10.69 -4.71
N SER A 69 0.69 10.94 -5.02
CA SER A 69 1.52 10.05 -5.82
C SER A 69 1.92 8.72 -5.16
N THR A 70 1.53 8.47 -3.90
CA THR A 70 1.79 7.23 -3.12
C THR A 70 0.51 6.46 -2.83
N CYS A 71 -0.67 7.09 -2.84
CA CYS A 71 -1.97 6.46 -2.60
C CYS A 71 -2.50 5.64 -3.79
N TRP A 72 -1.61 5.18 -4.66
CA TRP A 72 -1.99 4.41 -5.83
C TRP A 72 -2.52 3.03 -5.46
N VAL A 73 -3.53 2.61 -6.21
CA VAL A 73 -3.88 1.21 -6.46
C VAL A 73 -2.59 0.40 -6.65
N ALA A 74 -2.34 -0.56 -5.78
CA ALA A 74 -1.23 -1.47 -5.87
C ALA A 74 -1.47 -2.49 -6.98
N THR A 75 -1.56 -2.05 -8.24
CA THR A 75 -1.53 -2.95 -9.40
C THR A 75 -0.12 -3.42 -9.73
N ARG A 76 0.90 -2.90 -9.03
CA ARG A 76 2.18 -3.59 -8.90
C ARG A 76 2.23 -4.18 -7.51
N GLN A 77 1.71 -5.41 -7.36
CA GLN A 77 2.16 -6.27 -6.27
C GLN A 77 3.70 -6.18 -6.27
N PRO A 78 4.37 -5.91 -5.13
CA PRO A 78 5.73 -6.38 -5.00
C PRO A 78 5.61 -7.88 -5.29
N THR A 79 6.23 -8.34 -6.37
CA THR A 79 6.28 -9.77 -6.65
C THR A 79 6.59 -10.45 -5.34
N ARG A 80 5.69 -11.35 -4.90
CA ARG A 80 5.91 -12.18 -3.72
C ARG A 80 7.39 -12.56 -3.75
N PRO A 81 8.19 -12.24 -2.71
CA PRO A 81 9.62 -12.53 -2.76
C PRO A 81 9.75 -13.99 -3.18
N PRO A 82 10.55 -14.31 -4.21
CA PRO A 82 10.58 -15.66 -4.76
C PRO A 82 10.80 -16.61 -3.59
N SER A 83 9.91 -17.58 -3.44
CA SER A 83 10.01 -18.57 -2.37
C SER A 83 11.43 -19.11 -2.38
N ARG A 84 12.20 -18.84 -1.32
CA ARG A 84 13.59 -19.27 -1.23
C ARG A 84 13.61 -20.78 -1.46
N PRO A 85 14.30 -21.31 -2.49
CA PRO A 85 14.23 -22.73 -2.79
C PRO A 85 14.70 -23.51 -1.56
N LEU A 86 13.82 -24.34 -1.02
CA LEU A 86 14.16 -25.23 0.08
C LEU A 86 14.89 -26.47 -0.49
N ASN A 87 15.73 -27.10 0.31
CA ASN A 87 16.22 -28.44 0.02
C ASN A 87 15.15 -29.49 0.39
N GLY A 88 15.41 -30.77 0.11
CA GLY A 88 14.49 -31.87 0.44
C GLY A 88 14.19 -32.05 1.94
N SER A 89 14.88 -31.30 2.82
CA SER A 89 14.63 -31.25 4.27
C SER A 89 13.99 -29.94 4.73
N GLY A 90 13.47 -29.12 3.80
CA GLY A 90 12.72 -27.91 4.13
C GLY A 90 13.58 -26.73 4.59
N ARG A 91 14.91 -26.80 4.48
CA ARG A 91 15.83 -25.72 4.87
C ARG A 91 16.21 -24.84 3.69
N PRO A 92 16.48 -23.54 3.90
CA PRO A 92 16.90 -22.65 2.83
C PRO A 92 18.21 -23.12 2.16
N ARG A 93 18.24 -23.22 0.82
CA ARG A 93 19.50 -23.48 0.10
C ARG A 93 20.49 -22.33 0.35
N LEU A 94 21.66 -22.66 0.87
CA LEU A 94 22.81 -21.76 0.94
C LEU A 94 23.38 -21.62 -0.47
N ARG A 95 23.61 -20.38 -0.94
CA ARG A 95 24.39 -20.16 -2.18
C ARG A 95 25.83 -20.55 -1.88
N THR A 96 26.32 -21.61 -2.51
CA THR A 96 27.76 -21.83 -2.62
C THR A 96 28.34 -20.78 -3.57
N PRO A 97 29.39 -20.04 -3.19
CA PRO A 97 30.08 -19.15 -4.13
C PRO A 97 30.73 -19.98 -5.26
N PRO A 98 30.83 -19.44 -6.49
CA PRO A 98 31.54 -20.11 -7.58
C PRO A 98 33.04 -20.24 -7.26
N ALA A 99 33.64 -21.31 -7.78
CA ALA A 99 35.06 -21.63 -7.66
C ALA A 99 35.97 -20.64 -8.40
#